data_AF-G2RH08-F1
#
_entry.id   AF-G2RH08-F1
#
_cell.length_a   1.000
_cell.length_b   1.000
_cell.length_c   1.000
_cell.angle_alpha   90.00
_cell.angle_beta   90.00
_cell.angle_gamma   90.00
#
_symmetry.space_group_name_H-M   'P 1'
#
loop_
_entity.id
_entity.type
_entity.pdbx_description
1 polymer ?
#
loop_
_entity_poly.entity_id
_entity_poly.type
_entity_poly.pdbx_seq_one_letter_code
_entity_poly.pdbx_strand_id
1 'polypeptide(L)'
;MPAKRSADGDPKGPGEPRQFKQTKLSFASASRTHPEKPKAEPEGLEKAPSATTIETGNLGQEPQSAQTDSTEASEKVTAAGSNDKAPTNPTKALGKDPAVTSDAKASPSLAISPTPTPNPLTPAASTNKTTPAIRIRITDKIGDLFAAPPNTLLIHACNCIGSWGGGIALAFRDRYPAAYAVYRAHCARSTPDALLGTALLIPPQTGKGQQGNKDTGQGHYVGCLFTSRRVGKGRDAPETILRATVPAMAHLMRLVAEEEGRAGVSIAEVRMCRINSGLFAVPWDQSKKAIEGMELEEGEVPQCADGGVVDVVAYERP
;
A
#
# COMPACT_ATOMS: atom_id res chain seq x y z
N MET A 1 -26.11 -64.89 -29.13
CA MET A 1 -26.39 -63.92 -30.22
C MET A 1 -27.74 -64.23 -30.83
N PRO A 2 -28.74 -63.37 -30.61
CA PRO A 2 -29.66 -63.03 -31.70
C PRO A 2 -30.00 -61.52 -31.71
N ALA A 3 -30.02 -60.91 -32.89
CA ALA A 3 -30.53 -59.56 -33.12
C ALA A 3 -31.73 -59.61 -34.06
N LYS A 4 -32.85 -59.02 -33.66
CA LYS A 4 -34.02 -58.72 -34.50
C LYS A 4 -34.45 -57.26 -34.29
N ARG A 5 -34.34 -56.52 -35.39
CA ARG A 5 -35.34 -55.64 -36.04
C ARG A 5 -35.85 -54.34 -35.40
N SER A 6 -35.72 -53.30 -36.23
CA SER A 6 -36.70 -52.25 -36.64
C SER A 6 -36.94 -51.10 -35.66
N ALA A 7 -36.51 -49.86 -35.96
CA ALA A 7 -37.00 -48.89 -36.96
C ALA A 7 -38.29 -48.19 -36.51
N ASP A 8 -38.21 -46.89 -36.18
CA ASP A 8 -38.94 -45.79 -36.83
C ASP A 8 -38.92 -44.48 -36.00
N GLY A 9 -38.71 -43.36 -36.70
CA GLY A 9 -39.44 -42.10 -36.47
C GLY A 9 -38.80 -40.98 -35.62
N ASP A 10 -38.25 -39.98 -36.30
CA ASP A 10 -38.00 -38.59 -35.85
C ASP A 10 -38.47 -37.66 -37.02
N PRO A 11 -38.56 -36.31 -36.92
CA PRO A 11 -39.03 -35.41 -35.86
C PRO A 11 -40.00 -34.31 -36.42
N LYS A 12 -40.65 -33.51 -35.55
CA LYS A 12 -41.23 -32.15 -35.82
C LYS A 12 -41.92 -31.68 -34.51
N GLY A 13 -41.79 -30.48 -33.96
CA GLY A 13 -41.23 -29.18 -34.34
C GLY A 13 -41.31 -28.23 -33.13
N PRO A 14 -40.95 -26.93 -33.26
CA PRO A 14 -40.49 -26.10 -32.15
C PRO A 14 -41.61 -25.38 -31.38
N GLY A 15 -41.41 -25.24 -30.06
CA GLY A 15 -42.29 -24.54 -29.13
C GLY A 15 -42.16 -23.01 -29.15
N GLU A 16 -43.30 -22.35 -28.95
CA GLU A 16 -43.50 -20.89 -28.89
C GLU A 16 -42.74 -20.17 -27.76
N PRO A 17 -42.46 -18.86 -27.93
CA PRO A 17 -41.81 -18.03 -26.92
C PRO A 17 -42.80 -17.50 -25.87
N ARG A 18 -42.40 -17.61 -24.59
CA ARG A 18 -43.12 -17.05 -23.43
C ARG A 18 -43.01 -15.52 -23.40
N GLN A 19 -44.16 -14.84 -23.43
CA GLN A 19 -44.28 -13.41 -23.16
C GLN A 19 -44.13 -13.13 -21.65
N PHE A 20 -43.16 -12.29 -21.28
CA PHE A 20 -43.06 -11.69 -19.95
C PHE A 20 -43.91 -10.42 -19.89
N LYS A 21 -44.89 -10.40 -18.98
CA LYS A 21 -45.74 -9.26 -18.69
C LYS A 21 -44.92 -8.18 -17.95
N GLN A 22 -44.89 -6.97 -18.51
CA GLN A 22 -44.44 -5.76 -17.81
C GLN A 22 -45.50 -5.33 -16.79
N THR A 23 -45.17 -5.39 -15.50
CA THR A 23 -45.93 -4.72 -14.44
C THR A 23 -45.48 -3.27 -14.35
N LYS A 24 -46.34 -2.35 -14.80
CA LYS A 24 -46.29 -0.93 -14.44
C LYS A 24 -46.63 -0.81 -12.95
N LEU A 25 -45.71 -0.27 -12.15
CA LEU A 25 -46.04 0.30 -10.85
C LEU A 25 -45.94 1.82 -10.93
N SER A 26 -47.06 2.44 -10.58
CA SER A 26 -47.36 3.86 -10.57
C SER A 26 -46.56 4.62 -9.52
N PHE A 27 -45.99 5.76 -9.92
CA PHE A 27 -45.52 6.81 -9.02
C PHE A 27 -46.74 7.58 -8.46
N ALA A 28 -46.95 7.51 -7.15
CA ALA A 28 -47.86 8.39 -6.44
C ALA A 28 -47.06 9.58 -5.87
N SER A 29 -47.39 10.77 -6.36
CA SER A 29 -46.96 12.06 -5.83
C SER A 29 -47.69 12.34 -4.52
N ALA A 30 -46.94 12.64 -3.46
CA ALA A 30 -47.47 13.19 -2.22
C ALA A 30 -46.72 14.48 -1.89
N SER A 31 -47.39 15.60 -2.12
CA SER A 31 -47.05 16.92 -1.59
C SER A 31 -47.57 17.02 -0.15
N ARG A 32 -46.75 17.53 0.78
CA ARG A 32 -47.13 18.35 1.95
C ARG A 32 -45.89 18.63 2.82
N THR A 33 -45.40 19.87 2.80
CA THR A 33 -45.58 20.95 3.82
C THR A 33 -44.47 20.97 4.88
N HIS A 34 -43.79 22.12 4.92
CA HIS A 34 -42.83 22.57 5.93
C HIS A 34 -43.35 22.45 7.37
N PRO A 35 -42.47 22.21 8.35
CA PRO A 35 -42.64 22.72 9.69
C PRO A 35 -41.74 23.93 9.95
N GLU A 36 -42.40 24.93 10.53
CA GLU A 36 -41.93 26.22 10.99
C GLU A 36 -40.97 26.12 12.19
N LYS A 37 -40.17 27.16 12.35
CA LYS A 37 -39.10 27.34 13.34
C LYS A 37 -39.66 28.15 14.52
N PRO A 38 -39.48 27.79 15.81
CA PRO A 38 -39.79 28.70 16.89
C PRO A 38 -38.59 29.60 17.21
N LYS A 39 -38.88 30.90 17.21
CA LYS A 39 -38.04 32.03 17.63
C LYS A 39 -38.34 32.30 19.11
N ALA A 40 -37.31 32.35 19.96
CA ALA A 40 -37.41 32.88 21.31
C ALA A 40 -36.26 33.88 21.51
N GLU A 41 -36.62 35.11 21.82
CA GLU A 41 -35.72 36.21 22.22
C GLU A 41 -35.48 36.19 23.73
N PRO A 42 -34.42 36.85 24.23
CA PRO A 42 -33.97 36.76 25.62
C PRO A 42 -34.44 37.95 26.48
N GLU A 43 -34.68 37.70 27.77
CA GLU A 43 -34.74 38.75 28.81
C GLU A 43 -33.82 38.36 29.97
N GLY A 44 -33.11 39.34 30.55
CA GLY A 44 -32.46 39.15 31.86
C GLY A 44 -31.11 39.84 32.05
N LEU A 45 -31.18 41.12 32.39
CA LEU A 45 -30.11 42.06 32.76
C LEU A 45 -29.52 41.74 34.16
N GLU A 46 -28.18 41.72 34.35
CA GLU A 46 -27.53 42.40 35.51
C GLU A 46 -25.98 42.51 35.43
N LYS A 47 -25.54 43.78 35.39
CA LYS A 47 -24.37 44.48 35.97
C LYS A 47 -22.97 43.86 36.09
N ALA A 48 -22.02 44.64 35.54
CA ALA A 48 -20.59 44.69 35.88
C ALA A 48 -20.31 45.32 37.27
N PRO A 49 -19.05 45.23 37.75
CA PRO A 49 -18.29 46.48 37.86
C PRO A 49 -16.84 46.42 37.32
N SER A 50 -16.28 47.62 37.26
CA SER A 50 -15.19 48.12 36.42
C SER A 50 -13.74 47.74 36.74
N ALA A 51 -12.97 47.76 35.66
CA ALA A 51 -11.60 48.26 35.42
C ALA A 51 -10.75 48.83 36.58
N THR A 52 -9.45 48.54 36.52
CA THR A 52 -8.38 49.47 36.88
C THR A 52 -7.25 49.39 35.85
N THR A 53 -6.94 50.57 35.28
CA THR A 53 -5.86 50.97 34.38
C THR A 53 -4.51 51.06 35.12
N ILE A 54 -3.36 50.81 34.47
CA ILE A 54 -2.07 51.59 34.41
C ILE A 54 -1.18 50.87 33.35
N GLU A 55 -0.93 51.39 32.14
CA GLU A 55 0.04 52.44 31.68
C GLU A 55 1.48 51.95 31.36
N THR A 56 1.76 51.95 30.04
CA THR A 56 2.97 52.43 29.31
C THR A 56 4.41 52.19 29.77
N GLY A 57 5.24 51.76 28.79
CA GLY A 57 6.69 51.99 28.76
C GLY A 57 7.31 51.51 27.43
N ASN A 58 7.76 52.46 26.60
CA ASN A 58 8.32 52.32 25.23
C ASN A 58 9.86 52.43 25.22
N LEU A 59 10.46 52.23 24.02
CA LEU A 59 11.86 52.50 23.55
C LEU A 59 12.81 51.30 23.67
N GLY A 60 13.61 50.88 22.69
CA GLY A 60 14.05 51.26 21.33
C GLY A 60 15.15 50.21 20.97
N GLN A 61 15.79 50.06 19.82
CA GLN A 61 15.95 50.80 18.58
C GLN A 61 16.76 49.89 17.62
N GLU A 62 16.58 50.11 16.31
CA GLU A 62 17.30 49.54 15.15
C GLU A 62 18.82 49.88 15.11
N PRO A 63 19.64 49.31 14.18
CA PRO A 63 19.82 49.96 12.86
C PRO A 63 19.93 49.02 11.63
N GLN A 64 19.58 49.65 10.49
CA GLN A 64 19.53 49.19 9.10
C GLN A 64 20.87 49.25 8.36
N SER A 65 20.96 48.56 7.21
CA SER A 65 21.31 49.08 5.86
C SER A 65 21.56 47.88 4.92
N ALA A 66 21.30 47.85 3.61
CA ALA A 66 20.99 48.87 2.61
C ALA A 66 20.16 48.27 1.44
N GLN A 67 19.43 49.15 0.76
CA GLN A 67 18.70 48.96 -0.50
C GLN A 67 19.64 48.77 -1.71
N THR A 68 19.15 48.14 -2.78
CA THR A 68 19.16 48.75 -4.12
C THR A 68 17.89 48.37 -4.89
N ASP A 69 17.42 49.36 -5.63
CA ASP A 69 16.21 49.50 -6.43
C ASP A 69 16.48 49.09 -7.89
N SER A 70 15.47 48.58 -8.61
CA SER A 70 15.27 48.81 -10.06
C SER A 70 13.96 48.18 -10.57
N THR A 71 13.28 49.00 -11.34
CA THR A 71 11.92 49.00 -11.89
C THR A 71 11.63 48.11 -13.11
N GLU A 72 10.33 47.83 -13.29
CA GLU A 72 9.54 47.68 -14.54
C GLU A 72 9.95 46.69 -15.65
N ALA A 73 9.04 45.76 -15.99
CA ALA A 73 8.07 45.94 -17.10
C ALA A 73 7.29 44.64 -17.39
N SER A 74 5.97 44.77 -17.51
CA SER A 74 5.08 43.74 -18.07
C SER A 74 4.95 43.93 -19.57
N GLU A 75 5.14 42.88 -20.37
CA GLU A 75 4.62 42.82 -21.73
C GLU A 75 3.91 41.49 -22.00
N LYS A 76 2.69 41.65 -22.50
CA LYS A 76 1.74 40.62 -22.93
C LYS A 76 1.72 40.67 -24.46
N VAL A 77 2.07 39.58 -25.13
CA VAL A 77 1.85 39.42 -26.57
C VAL A 77 1.08 38.13 -26.83
N THR A 78 0.02 38.28 -27.63
CA THR A 78 -0.97 37.29 -28.06
C THR A 78 -0.70 36.77 -29.47
N ALA A 79 -1.26 35.58 -29.75
CA ALA A 79 -1.65 35.02 -31.07
C ALA A 79 -0.50 34.58 -32.01
N ALA A 80 -0.65 33.65 -32.96
CA ALA A 80 -1.54 32.53 -33.29
C ALA A 80 -0.94 31.92 -34.58
N GLY A 81 -1.17 30.63 -34.87
CA GLY A 81 -1.29 30.15 -36.26
C GLY A 81 -0.12 29.39 -36.91
N SER A 82 -0.33 28.06 -37.02
CA SER A 82 -0.27 27.23 -38.24
C SER A 82 1.04 26.83 -38.96
N ASN A 83 1.15 25.49 -39.05
CA ASN A 83 1.35 24.65 -40.25
C ASN A 83 2.76 24.23 -40.72
N ASP A 84 2.86 22.89 -40.75
CA ASP A 84 3.34 22.02 -41.83
C ASP A 84 4.83 21.66 -41.99
N LYS A 85 4.96 20.33 -42.16
CA LYS A 85 5.89 19.57 -43.02
C LYS A 85 7.30 19.23 -42.54
N ALA A 86 7.49 17.92 -42.39
CA ALA A 86 8.74 17.20 -42.66
C ALA A 86 9.27 17.49 -44.07
N PRO A 87 10.58 17.30 -44.31
CA PRO A 87 10.98 16.09 -45.05
C PRO A 87 12.36 15.49 -44.69
N THR A 88 12.42 14.16 -44.84
CA THR A 88 13.47 13.30 -45.44
C THR A 88 14.98 13.51 -45.21
N ASN A 89 15.61 12.39 -44.84
CA ASN A 89 17.02 12.01 -44.79
C ASN A 89 17.75 12.02 -46.17
N PRO A 90 19.10 12.04 -46.19
CA PRO A 90 19.81 11.05 -47.02
C PRO A 90 21.13 10.46 -46.43
N THR A 91 21.31 9.14 -46.70
CA THR A 91 22.55 8.43 -47.16
C THR A 91 23.76 8.30 -46.19
N LYS A 92 24.15 7.14 -45.65
CA LYS A 92 24.73 5.85 -46.18
C LYS A 92 26.23 5.89 -46.52
N ALA A 93 27.05 5.10 -45.80
CA ALA A 93 28.23 4.29 -46.21
C ALA A 93 29.12 3.98 -44.98
N LEU A 94 29.99 2.97 -44.86
CA LEU A 94 30.19 1.60 -45.39
C LEU A 94 31.52 1.12 -44.76
N GLY A 95 31.67 -0.17 -44.40
CA GLY A 95 32.95 -0.80 -43.97
C GLY A 95 32.73 -1.79 -42.80
N LYS A 96 32.51 -3.10 -42.96
CA LYS A 96 33.19 -4.22 -43.66
C LYS A 96 34.34 -4.84 -42.85
N ASP A 97 34.12 -6.10 -42.46
CA ASP A 97 34.90 -7.00 -41.58
C ASP A 97 36.25 -7.44 -42.19
N PRO A 98 37.10 -8.26 -41.50
CA PRO A 98 36.82 -9.70 -41.36
C PRO A 98 37.25 -10.39 -40.03
N ALA A 99 36.69 -11.58 -39.87
CA ALA A 99 36.90 -12.59 -38.82
C ALA A 99 38.24 -13.35 -38.93
N VAL A 100 38.70 -13.94 -37.82
CA VAL A 100 39.51 -15.18 -37.80
C VAL A 100 39.15 -16.05 -36.59
N THR A 101 38.92 -17.32 -36.90
CA THR A 101 38.67 -18.51 -36.08
C THR A 101 39.95 -19.15 -35.52
N SER A 102 39.90 -19.86 -34.38
CA SER A 102 40.46 -21.22 -34.23
C SER A 102 40.31 -21.82 -32.82
N ASP A 103 39.92 -23.10 -32.80
CA ASP A 103 39.80 -24.05 -31.69
C ASP A 103 41.11 -24.46 -30.96
N ALA A 104 40.90 -25.15 -29.83
CA ALA A 104 41.62 -26.35 -29.33
C ALA A 104 42.56 -26.28 -28.09
N LYS A 105 42.06 -26.88 -26.99
CA LYS A 105 42.57 -28.05 -26.22
C LYS A 105 43.98 -28.07 -25.56
N ALA A 106 43.94 -28.51 -24.28
CA ALA A 106 44.91 -29.30 -23.50
C ALA A 106 45.90 -28.62 -22.52
N SER A 107 45.89 -29.10 -21.27
CA SER A 107 46.92 -28.96 -20.22
C SER A 107 48.23 -29.71 -20.58
N PRO A 108 49.36 -29.44 -19.89
CA PRO A 108 49.70 -30.21 -18.67
C PRO A 108 50.51 -29.49 -17.56
N SER A 109 50.32 -30.00 -16.34
CA SER A 109 51.25 -30.29 -15.22
C SER A 109 52.56 -29.50 -14.99
N LEU A 110 52.73 -28.98 -13.77
CA LEU A 110 54.00 -28.95 -13.04
C LEU A 110 53.76 -29.23 -11.55
N ALA A 111 54.52 -30.18 -11.00
CA ALA A 111 54.62 -30.50 -9.57
C ALA A 111 55.90 -29.88 -8.98
N ILE A 112 55.91 -29.61 -7.66
CA ILE A 112 57.01 -29.84 -6.67
C ILE A 112 56.56 -29.31 -5.28
N SER A 113 56.71 -30.16 -4.24
CA SER A 113 56.41 -30.00 -2.78
C SER A 113 57.48 -29.18 -2.00
N PRO A 114 57.56 -29.09 -0.64
CA PRO A 114 56.66 -29.50 0.47
C PRO A 114 56.45 -28.44 1.62
N THR A 115 55.58 -28.83 2.58
CA THR A 115 55.20 -28.40 3.95
C THR A 115 56.06 -27.38 4.76
N PRO A 116 55.47 -26.62 5.70
CA PRO A 116 55.23 -27.16 7.06
C PRO A 116 53.88 -26.78 7.72
N THR A 117 53.42 -27.69 8.57
CA THR A 117 52.27 -27.65 9.47
C THR A 117 52.30 -26.46 10.45
N PRO A 118 51.13 -25.90 10.79
CA PRO A 118 50.87 -25.55 12.18
C PRO A 118 49.60 -26.21 12.75
N ASN A 119 49.68 -26.49 14.04
CA ASN A 119 48.80 -27.27 14.90
C ASN A 119 47.31 -26.90 14.83
N PRO A 120 46.39 -27.85 15.15
CA PRO A 120 44.98 -27.55 15.30
C PRO A 120 44.76 -26.76 16.60
N LEU A 121 44.63 -25.45 16.46
CA LEU A 121 43.99 -24.63 17.48
C LEU A 121 42.52 -25.03 17.53
N THR A 122 42.16 -25.66 18.63
CA THR A 122 40.80 -25.97 19.04
C THR A 122 39.95 -24.70 18.93
N PRO A 123 38.84 -24.68 18.16
CA PRO A 123 37.90 -23.58 18.28
C PRO A 123 37.25 -23.71 19.66
N ALA A 124 37.55 -22.74 20.53
CA ALA A 124 36.75 -22.50 21.72
C ALA A 124 35.28 -22.44 21.28
N ALA A 125 34.45 -23.27 21.90
CA ALA A 125 33.02 -23.26 21.68
C ALA A 125 32.49 -21.85 21.98
N SER A 126 32.27 -21.07 20.93
CA SER A 126 31.49 -19.84 21.00
C SER A 126 30.07 -20.31 21.29
N THR A 127 29.66 -20.20 22.56
CA THR A 127 28.27 -20.34 22.97
C THR A 127 27.51 -19.16 22.39
N ASN A 128 27.19 -19.24 21.09
CA ASN A 128 26.21 -18.38 20.46
C ASN A 128 24.91 -18.62 21.24
N LYS A 129 24.53 -17.66 22.08
CA LYS A 129 23.18 -17.57 22.59
C LYS A 129 22.30 -17.40 21.35
N THR A 130 21.72 -18.50 20.88
CA THR A 130 20.70 -18.48 19.84
C THR A 130 19.49 -17.75 20.41
N THR A 131 19.42 -16.44 20.18
CA THR A 131 18.17 -15.69 20.37
C THR A 131 17.08 -16.42 19.60
N PRO A 132 15.95 -16.75 20.22
CA PRO A 132 14.88 -17.46 19.52
C PRO A 132 14.41 -16.59 18.35
N ALA A 133 14.48 -17.14 17.13
CA ALA A 133 14.02 -16.46 15.92
C ALA A 133 12.52 -16.17 16.04
N ILE A 134 12.15 -14.91 15.84
CA ILE A 134 10.76 -14.47 15.93
C ILE A 134 10.13 -14.63 14.56
N ARG A 135 8.94 -15.23 14.50
CA ARG A 135 8.30 -15.62 13.24
C ARG A 135 6.87 -15.12 13.13
N ILE A 136 6.36 -15.07 11.90
CA ILE A 136 4.95 -14.77 11.63
C ILE A 136 4.18 -16.08 11.43
N ARG A 137 3.00 -16.19 12.04
CA ARG A 137 2.05 -17.29 11.82
C ARG A 137 0.78 -16.75 11.20
N ILE A 138 0.31 -17.36 10.11
CA ILE A 138 -0.88 -16.89 9.40
C ILE A 138 -2.03 -17.90 9.52
N THR A 139 -3.15 -17.43 10.08
CA THR A 139 -4.41 -18.20 10.13
C THR A 139 -5.41 -17.65 9.12
N ASP A 140 -5.96 -18.51 8.27
CA ASP A 140 -7.00 -18.12 7.30
C ASP A 140 -8.39 -18.05 7.97
N LYS A 141 -9.19 -17.05 7.60
CA LYS A 141 -10.56 -16.87 8.09
C LYS A 141 -11.46 -16.29 7.01
N ILE A 142 -12.71 -16.75 6.95
CA ILE A 142 -13.73 -16.14 6.09
C ILE A 142 -14.42 -15.02 6.87
N GLY A 143 -14.55 -13.83 6.29
CA GLY A 143 -15.25 -12.70 6.90
C GLY A 143 -14.91 -11.33 6.31
N ASP A 144 -15.46 -10.27 6.91
CA ASP A 144 -15.11 -8.90 6.56
C ASP A 144 -13.83 -8.47 7.31
N LEU A 145 -12.75 -8.21 6.56
CA LEU A 145 -11.51 -7.65 7.08
C LEU A 145 -11.75 -6.38 7.92
N PHE A 146 -12.72 -5.56 7.51
CA PHE A 146 -13.00 -4.27 8.12
C PHE A 146 -13.91 -4.34 9.35
N ALA A 147 -14.45 -5.52 9.69
CA ALA A 147 -15.14 -5.78 10.96
C ALA A 147 -14.13 -6.04 12.10
N ALA A 148 -13.03 -5.28 12.10
CA ALA A 148 -12.00 -5.32 13.13
C ALA A 148 -12.41 -4.48 14.35
N PRO A 149 -12.01 -4.88 15.57
CA PRO A 149 -12.11 -4.00 16.72
C PRO A 149 -11.10 -2.85 16.59
N PRO A 150 -11.30 -1.74 17.33
CA PRO A 150 -10.27 -0.71 17.48
C PRO A 150 -8.91 -1.29 17.88
N ASN A 151 -7.86 -0.52 17.63
CA ASN A 151 -6.47 -0.89 17.90
C ASN A 151 -5.98 -2.13 17.10
N THR A 152 -6.55 -2.35 15.92
CA THR A 152 -6.15 -3.41 14.99
C THR A 152 -5.31 -2.84 13.85
N LEU A 153 -4.26 -3.54 13.45
CA LEU A 153 -3.52 -3.31 12.21
C LEU A 153 -4.17 -4.03 11.03
N LEU A 154 -4.56 -3.27 10.01
CA LEU A 154 -5.13 -3.79 8.76
C LEU A 154 -4.10 -3.69 7.63
N ILE A 155 -3.61 -4.84 7.16
CA ILE A 155 -2.55 -4.92 6.16
C ILE A 155 -3.13 -5.20 4.78
N HIS A 156 -2.63 -4.50 3.77
CA HIS A 156 -2.87 -4.84 2.36
C HIS A 156 -1.64 -4.59 1.46
N ALA A 157 -1.62 -5.27 0.31
CA ALA A 157 -0.62 -5.02 -0.72
C ALA A 157 -0.98 -3.79 -1.56
N CYS A 158 0.02 -2.97 -1.83
CA CYS A 158 -0.06 -1.68 -2.48
C CYS A 158 0.85 -1.59 -3.71
N ASN A 159 0.47 -0.69 -4.60
CA ASN A 159 1.36 -0.20 -5.65
C ASN A 159 2.15 1.03 -5.18
N CYS A 160 3.16 1.44 -5.96
CA CYS A 160 4.00 2.59 -5.64
C CYS A 160 3.57 3.91 -6.30
N ILE A 161 2.43 3.95 -7.01
CA ILE A 161 1.96 5.15 -7.75
C ILE A 161 0.78 5.87 -7.08
N GLY A 162 0.48 5.56 -5.81
CA GLY A 162 -0.58 6.25 -5.07
C GLY A 162 -2.00 5.89 -5.51
N SER A 163 -2.23 4.67 -6.03
CA SER A 163 -3.54 4.26 -6.53
C SER A 163 -4.24 3.22 -5.66
N TRP A 164 -5.37 3.57 -5.06
CA TRP A 164 -6.32 2.62 -4.44
C TRP A 164 -7.58 2.51 -5.29
N GLY A 165 -7.40 2.14 -6.56
CA GLY A 165 -8.45 2.22 -7.58
C GLY A 165 -9.31 0.96 -7.76
N GLY A 166 -8.98 -0.17 -7.13
CA GLY A 166 -9.71 -1.42 -7.34
C GLY A 166 -9.50 -2.47 -6.26
N GLY A 167 -10.32 -3.52 -6.30
CA GLY A 167 -10.26 -4.64 -5.35
C GLY A 167 -10.41 -4.18 -3.90
N ILE A 168 -9.66 -4.81 -3.00
CA ILE A 168 -9.66 -4.46 -1.57
C ILE A 168 -9.14 -3.03 -1.33
N ALA A 169 -8.21 -2.53 -2.14
CA ALA A 169 -7.66 -1.18 -1.98
C ALA A 169 -8.74 -0.10 -2.16
N LEU A 170 -9.69 -0.30 -3.09
CA LEU A 170 -10.85 0.59 -3.24
C LEU A 170 -11.69 0.62 -1.95
N ALA A 171 -11.94 -0.54 -1.34
CA ALA A 171 -12.67 -0.60 -0.07
C ALA A 171 -11.91 0.09 1.08
N PHE A 172 -10.58 -0.01 1.11
CA PHE A 172 -9.74 0.78 2.02
C PHE A 172 -9.91 2.28 1.77
N ARG A 173 -9.92 2.75 0.51
CA ARG A 173 -10.11 4.17 0.19
C ARG A 173 -11.44 4.70 0.65
N ASP A 174 -12.51 3.94 0.42
CA ASP A 174 -13.87 4.37 0.74
C ASP A 174 -14.11 4.45 2.25
N ARG A 175 -13.48 3.55 3.02
CA ARG A 175 -13.58 3.49 4.50
C ARG A 175 -12.55 4.37 5.21
N TYR A 176 -11.36 4.58 4.63
CA TYR A 176 -10.25 5.34 5.20
C TYR A 176 -9.74 6.43 4.24
N PRO A 177 -10.58 7.42 3.87
CA PRO A 177 -10.20 8.45 2.90
C PRO A 177 -9.02 9.32 3.39
N ALA A 178 -8.92 9.56 4.70
CA ALA A 178 -7.79 10.28 5.30
C ALA A 178 -6.48 9.48 5.17
N ALA A 179 -6.51 8.18 5.44
CA ALA A 179 -5.35 7.30 5.24
C ALA A 179 -4.94 7.24 3.76
N TYR A 180 -5.91 7.23 2.84
CA TYR A 180 -5.62 7.30 1.41
C TYR A 180 -4.86 8.58 1.02
N ALA A 181 -5.22 9.73 1.62
CA ALA A 181 -4.50 10.98 1.38
C ALA A 181 -3.04 10.90 1.84
N VAL A 182 -2.78 10.30 3.02
CA VAL A 182 -1.42 10.05 3.53
C VAL A 182 -0.63 9.14 2.59
N TYR A 183 -1.21 8.00 2.19
CA TYR A 183 -0.61 7.06 1.25
C TYR A 183 -0.28 7.73 -0.10
N ARG A 184 -1.21 8.50 -0.67
CA ARG A 184 -0.99 9.23 -1.92
C ARG A 184 0.15 10.24 -1.83
N ALA A 185 0.18 11.01 -0.74
CA ALA A 185 1.22 11.99 -0.52
C ALA A 185 2.59 11.31 -0.35
N HIS A 186 2.64 10.16 0.33
CA HIS A 186 3.84 9.34 0.46
C HIS A 186 4.34 8.88 -0.92
N CYS A 187 3.47 8.31 -1.76
CA CYS A 187 3.85 7.90 -3.12
C CYS A 187 4.30 9.08 -4.00
N ALA A 188 3.68 10.26 -3.87
CA ALA A 188 4.05 11.43 -4.67
C ALA A 188 5.44 12.00 -4.34
N ARG A 189 5.97 11.73 -3.14
CA ARG A 189 7.28 12.23 -2.69
C ARG A 189 8.43 11.24 -2.91
N SER A 190 8.14 10.03 -3.40
CA SER A 190 9.11 8.96 -3.56
C SER A 190 9.07 8.40 -4.97
N THR A 191 10.16 7.79 -5.43
CA THR A 191 10.14 7.04 -6.69
C THR A 191 9.58 5.64 -6.46
N PRO A 192 8.95 5.00 -7.48
CA PRO A 192 8.48 3.62 -7.35
C PRO A 192 9.57 2.62 -6.93
N ASP A 193 10.81 2.81 -7.39
CA ASP A 193 11.93 1.94 -7.03
C ASP A 193 12.38 2.11 -5.57
N ALA A 194 12.28 3.33 -5.01
CA ALA A 194 12.58 3.57 -3.60
C ALA A 194 11.51 2.98 -2.66
N LEU A 195 10.28 2.81 -3.15
CA LEU A 195 9.17 2.25 -2.37
C LEU A 195 9.09 0.74 -2.44
N LEU A 196 9.47 0.12 -3.56
CA LEU A 196 9.31 -1.33 -3.74
C LEU A 196 10.05 -2.11 -2.64
N GLY A 197 9.35 -3.01 -1.96
CA GLY A 197 9.90 -3.78 -0.84
C GLY A 197 9.92 -3.03 0.49
N THR A 198 9.30 -1.85 0.57
CA THR A 198 9.11 -1.10 1.80
C THR A 198 7.64 -1.15 2.26
N ALA A 199 7.34 -0.56 3.40
CA ALA A 199 5.98 -0.38 3.87
C ALA A 199 5.73 1.04 4.37
N LEU A 200 4.45 1.36 4.52
CA LEU A 200 3.97 2.55 5.20
C LEU A 200 2.97 2.13 6.28
N LEU A 201 3.26 2.49 7.53
CA LEU A 201 2.30 2.42 8.63
C LEU A 201 1.57 3.76 8.74
N ILE A 202 0.24 3.71 8.70
CA ILE A 202 -0.62 4.89 8.86
C ILE A 202 -1.38 4.71 10.18
N PRO A 203 -1.17 5.59 11.18
CA PRO A 203 -1.88 5.50 12.45
C PRO A 203 -3.38 5.81 12.28
N PRO A 204 -4.22 5.51 13.29
CA PRO A 204 -5.63 5.85 13.25
C PRO A 204 -5.87 7.32 12.90
N GLN A 205 -6.74 7.54 11.93
CA GLN A 205 -7.08 8.88 11.42
C GLN A 205 -8.46 9.29 11.93
N THR A 206 -8.66 10.60 12.12
CA THR A 206 -10.00 11.18 12.29
C THR A 206 -10.64 11.39 10.91
N GLY A 207 -11.92 11.03 10.75
CA GLY A 207 -12.63 11.30 9.50
C GLY A 207 -13.88 10.45 9.26
N LYS A 208 -14.38 10.47 8.02
CA LYS A 208 -15.55 9.69 7.63
C LYS A 208 -15.29 8.19 7.88
N GLY A 209 -16.08 7.58 8.76
CA GLY A 209 -16.01 6.15 9.07
C GLY A 209 -15.05 5.76 10.20
N GLN A 210 -14.33 6.72 10.81
CA GLN A 210 -13.42 6.49 11.93
C GLN A 210 -13.38 7.71 12.87
N GLN A 211 -13.52 7.47 14.18
CA GLN A 211 -13.04 8.39 15.22
C GLN A 211 -11.71 7.86 15.72
N GLY A 212 -10.70 7.87 14.84
CA GLY A 212 -9.38 7.37 15.17
C GLY A 212 -8.61 8.34 16.05
N ASN A 213 -7.98 7.83 17.10
CA ASN A 213 -7.03 8.58 17.91
C ASN A 213 -5.89 7.64 18.31
N LYS A 214 -4.72 7.88 17.70
CA LYS A 214 -3.51 7.09 17.90
C LYS A 214 -3.04 7.05 19.37
N ASP A 215 -3.21 8.14 20.11
CA ASP A 215 -2.75 8.26 21.50
C ASP A 215 -3.64 7.46 22.46
N THR A 216 -4.83 7.07 22.01
CA THR A 216 -5.80 6.27 22.79
C THR A 216 -6.03 4.87 22.22
N GLY A 217 -5.35 4.51 21.11
CA GLY A 217 -5.61 3.28 20.36
C GLY A 217 -7.00 3.20 19.71
N GLN A 218 -7.76 4.30 19.65
CA GLN A 218 -9.07 4.31 18.99
C GLN A 218 -8.89 4.27 17.47
N GLY A 219 -9.67 3.43 16.79
CA GLY A 219 -9.62 3.24 15.34
C GLY A 219 -8.63 2.17 14.88
N HIS A 220 -8.35 2.12 13.57
CA HIS A 220 -7.48 1.11 12.97
C HIS A 220 -6.20 1.72 12.42
N TYR A 221 -5.10 0.97 12.54
CA TYR A 221 -3.88 1.22 11.78
C TYR A 221 -4.01 0.63 10.38
N VAL A 222 -3.42 1.29 9.37
CA VAL A 222 -3.36 0.77 8.00
C VAL A 222 -1.91 0.51 7.63
N GLY A 223 -1.59 -0.76 7.33
CA GLY A 223 -0.29 -1.20 6.85
C GLY A 223 -0.27 -1.38 5.34
N CYS A 224 0.48 -0.53 4.64
CA CYS A 224 0.61 -0.56 3.18
C CYS A 224 1.90 -1.28 2.80
N LEU A 225 1.83 -2.47 2.20
CA LEU A 225 3.02 -3.19 1.71
C LEU A 225 3.27 -2.81 0.24
N PHE A 226 4.39 -2.19 -0.09
CA PHE A 226 4.70 -1.81 -1.46
C PHE A 226 5.29 -2.98 -2.24
N THR A 227 4.43 -3.78 -2.88
CA THR A 227 4.82 -5.02 -3.56
C THR A 227 4.80 -4.92 -5.08
N SER A 228 4.27 -3.84 -5.65
CA SER A 228 4.39 -3.55 -7.09
C SER A 228 4.61 -2.07 -7.37
N ARG A 229 5.40 -1.73 -8.37
CA ARG A 229 5.60 -0.37 -8.86
C ARG A 229 4.33 0.21 -9.46
N ARG A 230 3.51 -0.59 -10.14
CA ARG A 230 2.39 -0.13 -10.98
C ARG A 230 1.14 -0.98 -10.72
N VAL A 231 0.08 -0.77 -11.50
CA VAL A 231 -1.22 -1.47 -11.36
C VAL A 231 -1.71 -2.02 -12.69
N GLY A 232 -2.75 -2.87 -12.63
CA GLY A 232 -3.47 -3.36 -13.81
C GLY A 232 -2.58 -4.21 -14.71
N LYS A 233 -2.57 -3.91 -16.01
CA LYS A 233 -1.71 -4.59 -17.00
C LYS A 233 -0.22 -4.27 -16.80
N GLY A 234 0.11 -3.17 -16.12
CA GLY A 234 1.48 -2.73 -15.90
C GLY A 234 2.06 -3.16 -14.55
N ARG A 235 1.32 -3.92 -13.74
CA ARG A 235 1.83 -4.49 -12.47
C ARG A 235 3.08 -5.34 -12.71
N ASP A 236 3.94 -5.45 -11.71
CA ASP A 236 5.12 -6.31 -11.79
C ASP A 236 4.72 -7.79 -11.88
N ALA A 237 5.67 -8.61 -12.34
CA ALA A 237 5.49 -10.05 -12.41
C ALA A 237 5.35 -10.67 -11.00
N PRO A 238 4.61 -11.80 -10.85
CA PRO A 238 4.40 -12.47 -9.58
C PRO A 238 5.69 -12.70 -8.76
N GLU A 239 6.78 -13.07 -9.42
CA GLU A 239 8.08 -13.34 -8.78
C GLU A 239 8.68 -12.05 -8.18
N THR A 240 8.49 -10.91 -8.85
CA THR A 240 8.94 -9.62 -8.34
C THR A 240 8.08 -9.17 -7.16
N ILE A 241 6.77 -9.40 -7.24
CA ILE A 241 5.82 -9.10 -6.16
C ILE A 241 6.18 -9.92 -4.91
N LEU A 242 6.43 -11.21 -5.06
CA LEU A 242 6.84 -12.08 -3.95
C LEU A 242 8.18 -11.64 -3.34
N ARG A 243 9.18 -11.34 -4.17
CA ARG A 243 10.48 -10.84 -3.69
C ARG A 243 10.37 -9.54 -2.91
N ALA A 244 9.43 -8.66 -3.27
CA ALA A 244 9.16 -7.42 -2.54
C ALA A 244 8.30 -7.65 -1.27
N THR A 245 7.54 -8.74 -1.19
CA THR A 245 6.58 -8.97 -0.10
C THR A 245 7.26 -9.18 1.24
N VAL A 246 8.33 -9.99 1.30
CA VAL A 246 9.06 -10.28 2.55
C VAL A 246 9.71 -9.04 3.16
N PRO A 247 10.56 -8.27 2.45
CA PRO A 247 11.15 -7.07 3.03
C PRO A 247 10.10 -6.00 3.36
N ALA A 248 9.00 -5.90 2.60
CA ALA A 248 7.92 -4.98 2.93
C ALA A 248 7.25 -5.37 4.26
N MET A 249 7.02 -6.67 4.49
CA MET A 249 6.45 -7.15 5.75
C MET A 249 7.40 -6.90 6.93
N ALA A 250 8.70 -7.19 6.78
CA ALA A 250 9.70 -6.94 7.82
C ALA A 250 9.74 -5.46 8.20
N HIS A 251 9.80 -4.60 7.18
CA HIS A 251 9.76 -3.16 7.36
C HIS A 251 8.47 -2.70 8.05
N LEU A 252 7.31 -3.27 7.71
CA LEU A 252 6.07 -2.94 8.42
C LEU A 252 6.15 -3.30 9.91
N MET A 253 6.69 -4.48 10.26
CA MET A 253 6.82 -4.91 11.64
C MET A 253 7.77 -4.00 12.44
N ARG A 254 8.88 -3.57 11.83
CA ARG A 254 9.76 -2.52 12.40
C ARG A 254 9.01 -1.22 12.69
N LEU A 255 8.23 -0.73 11.72
CA LEU A 255 7.44 0.50 11.90
C LEU A 255 6.39 0.36 13.01
N VAL A 256 5.81 -0.83 13.18
CA VAL A 256 4.89 -1.11 14.29
C VAL A 256 5.62 -1.04 15.62
N ALA A 257 6.75 -1.74 15.76
CA ALA A 257 7.53 -1.74 17.00
C ALA A 257 7.97 -0.31 17.41
N GLU A 258 8.40 0.50 16.43
CA GLU A 258 8.75 1.91 16.64
C GLU A 258 7.55 2.75 17.09
N GLU A 259 6.38 2.55 16.48
CA GLU A 259 5.17 3.29 16.83
C GLU A 259 4.65 2.90 18.23
N GLU A 260 4.68 1.62 18.59
CA GLU A 260 4.30 1.15 19.92
C GLU A 260 5.25 1.71 21.00
N GLY A 261 6.55 1.73 20.73
CA GLY A 261 7.54 2.34 21.62
C GLY A 261 7.37 3.86 21.78
N ARG A 262 6.99 4.55 20.70
CA ARG A 262 6.78 6.02 20.70
C ARG A 262 5.46 6.44 21.33
N ALA A 263 4.37 5.72 21.04
CA ALA A 263 3.02 6.06 21.49
C ALA A 263 2.69 5.45 22.87
N GLY A 264 3.40 4.41 23.29
CA GLY A 264 3.08 3.66 24.51
C GLY A 264 1.79 2.83 24.41
N VAL A 265 1.28 2.64 23.19
CA VAL A 265 0.08 1.86 22.89
C VAL A 265 0.48 0.68 22.02
N SER A 266 0.23 -0.55 22.49
CA SER A 266 0.48 -1.76 21.71
C SER A 266 -0.70 -2.07 20.79
N ILE A 267 -0.44 -2.55 19.57
CA ILE A 267 -1.45 -3.05 18.64
C ILE A 267 -2.03 -4.36 19.18
N ALA A 268 -3.35 -4.44 19.29
CA ALA A 268 -4.03 -5.59 19.90
C ALA A 268 -4.21 -6.78 18.94
N GLU A 269 -4.37 -6.53 17.64
CA GLU A 269 -4.58 -7.57 16.63
C GLU A 269 -3.96 -7.17 15.29
N VAL A 270 -3.43 -8.15 14.54
CA VAL A 270 -2.98 -7.97 13.17
C VAL A 270 -3.90 -8.76 12.22
N ARG A 271 -4.53 -8.06 11.28
CA ARG A 271 -5.33 -8.65 10.22
C ARG A 271 -4.80 -8.25 8.85
N MET A 272 -4.95 -9.14 7.88
CA MET A 272 -4.67 -8.84 6.48
C MET A 272 -5.77 -9.41 5.59
N CYS A 273 -5.94 -8.88 4.37
CA CYS A 273 -6.57 -9.69 3.32
C CYS A 273 -5.59 -10.78 2.85
N ARG A 274 -6.04 -11.74 2.03
CA ARG A 274 -5.12 -12.59 1.23
C ARG A 274 -4.33 -11.73 0.23
N ILE A 275 -3.25 -11.10 0.69
CA ILE A 275 -2.50 -10.12 -0.08
C ILE A 275 -1.97 -10.72 -1.39
N ASN A 276 -1.79 -9.88 -2.39
CA ASN A 276 -1.34 -10.23 -3.75
C ASN A 276 -2.28 -11.16 -4.57
N SER A 277 -3.24 -11.85 -3.96
CA SER A 277 -4.08 -12.87 -4.61
C SER A 277 -5.19 -12.36 -5.52
N GLY A 278 -5.56 -11.08 -5.39
CA GLY A 278 -6.54 -10.43 -6.26
C GLY A 278 -5.92 -9.89 -7.54
N LEU A 279 -5.95 -8.57 -7.72
CA LEU A 279 -5.49 -7.89 -8.94
C LEU A 279 -3.99 -8.03 -9.24
N PHE A 280 -3.21 -8.49 -8.26
CA PHE A 280 -1.78 -8.78 -8.42
C PHE A 280 -1.51 -10.21 -8.91
N ALA A 281 -2.52 -11.09 -8.89
CA ALA A 281 -2.51 -12.42 -9.49
C ALA A 281 -1.36 -13.33 -8.99
N VAL A 282 -0.97 -13.20 -7.73
CA VAL A 282 -0.04 -14.12 -7.06
C VAL A 282 -0.87 -15.15 -6.27
N PRO A 283 -0.74 -16.47 -6.51
CA PRO A 283 -1.45 -17.47 -5.72
C PRO A 283 -1.21 -17.25 -4.22
N TRP A 284 -2.29 -17.25 -3.43
CA TRP A 284 -2.23 -16.91 -2.01
C TRP A 284 -1.20 -17.73 -1.24
N ASP A 285 -1.15 -19.04 -1.47
CA ASP A 285 -0.23 -19.96 -0.80
C ASP A 285 1.24 -19.55 -0.96
N GLN A 286 1.61 -18.90 -2.07
CA GLN A 286 2.98 -18.42 -2.28
C GLN A 286 3.29 -17.20 -1.41
N SER A 287 2.35 -16.27 -1.28
CA SER A 287 2.51 -15.11 -0.39
C SER A 287 2.50 -15.53 1.08
N LYS A 288 1.60 -16.45 1.45
CA LYS A 288 1.53 -17.02 2.79
C LYS A 288 2.83 -17.73 3.17
N LYS A 289 3.31 -18.64 2.32
CA LYS A 289 4.58 -19.35 2.53
C LYS A 289 5.79 -18.40 2.64
N ALA A 290 5.83 -17.36 1.81
CA ALA A 290 6.92 -16.39 1.86
C ALA A 290 6.96 -15.63 3.19
N ILE A 291 5.78 -15.24 3.73
CA ILE A 291 5.69 -14.53 5.00
C ILE A 291 5.92 -15.46 6.19
N GLU A 292 5.37 -16.67 6.20
CA GLU A 292 5.59 -17.62 7.32
C GLU A 292 7.03 -18.15 7.38
N GLY A 293 7.76 -18.09 6.27
CA GLY A 293 9.16 -18.49 6.17
C GLY A 293 10.17 -17.39 6.53
N MET A 294 9.72 -16.18 6.88
CA MET A 294 10.61 -15.10 7.30
C MET A 294 10.92 -15.17 8.80
N GLU A 295 12.06 -14.63 9.17
CA GLU A 295 12.46 -14.40 10.56
C GLU A 295 12.57 -12.88 10.76
N LEU A 296 12.09 -12.40 11.91
CA LEU A 296 12.17 -11.00 12.32
C LEU A 296 13.41 -10.80 13.19
N GLU A 297 14.14 -9.71 12.94
CA GLU A 297 15.27 -9.30 13.77
C GLU A 297 14.78 -8.63 15.07
N GLU A 298 15.66 -8.48 16.08
CA GLU A 298 15.32 -7.93 17.41
C GLU A 298 14.62 -6.55 17.36
N GLY A 299 14.96 -5.72 16.36
CA GLY A 299 14.34 -4.40 16.13
C GLY A 299 13.03 -4.42 15.32
N GLU A 300 12.58 -5.59 14.86
CA GLU A 300 11.41 -5.77 14.00
C GLU A 300 10.25 -6.45 14.74
N VAL A 301 10.33 -6.53 16.07
CA VAL A 301 9.40 -7.29 16.89
C VAL A 301 8.33 -6.37 17.47
N PRO A 302 7.08 -6.43 17.01
CA PRO A 302 6.00 -5.72 17.66
C PRO A 302 5.71 -6.35 19.02
N GLN A 303 5.22 -5.56 19.97
CA GLN A 303 4.85 -5.99 21.32
C GLN A 303 3.74 -7.04 21.34
N CYS A 304 2.95 -7.13 20.26
CA CYS A 304 1.96 -8.19 20.07
C CYS A 304 2.58 -9.57 19.79
N ALA A 305 3.92 -9.70 19.70
CA ALA A 305 4.59 -10.98 19.56
C ALA A 305 4.54 -11.77 20.88
N ASP A 306 3.66 -12.77 20.97
CA ASP A 306 3.57 -13.67 22.11
C ASP A 306 4.44 -14.92 21.90
N GLY A 307 5.32 -15.23 22.85
CA GLY A 307 6.23 -16.38 22.76
C GLY A 307 7.14 -16.38 21.53
N GLY A 308 7.46 -15.21 20.96
CA GLY A 308 8.24 -15.07 19.73
C GLY A 308 7.46 -15.33 18.44
N VAL A 309 6.13 -15.24 18.49
CA VAL A 309 5.27 -15.40 17.31
C VAL A 309 4.37 -14.17 17.15
N VAL A 310 4.37 -13.59 15.96
CA VAL A 310 3.36 -12.59 15.56
C VAL A 310 2.23 -13.33 14.86
N ASP A 311 1.05 -13.36 15.50
CA ASP A 311 -0.15 -13.93 14.91
C ASP A 311 -0.82 -12.95 13.95
N VAL A 312 -1.05 -13.41 12.72
CA VAL A 312 -1.78 -12.64 11.72
C VAL A 312 -2.96 -13.44 11.18
N VAL A 313 -4.13 -12.80 11.14
CA VAL A 313 -5.33 -13.41 10.57
C VAL A 313 -5.54 -12.92 9.14
N ALA A 314 -5.47 -13.83 8.17
CA ALA A 314 -5.72 -13.56 6.76
C ALA A 314 -7.19 -13.78 6.41
N TYR A 315 -7.90 -12.68 6.12
CA TYR A 315 -9.31 -12.68 5.78
C TYR A 315 -9.52 -12.85 4.27
N GLU A 316 -10.46 -13.73 3.93
CA GLU A 316 -11.08 -13.86 2.63
C GLU A 316 -12.54 -13.42 2.72
N ARG A 317 -13.02 -12.66 1.74
CA ARG A 317 -14.44 -12.30 1.69
C ARG A 317 -15.28 -13.53 1.35
N PRO A 318 -16.43 -13.73 2.02
CA PRO A 318 -17.38 -14.79 1.67
C PRO A 318 -17.94 -14.66 0.25
#